data_AF-A0A1G8Y8Y6-F1
#
_entry.id   AF-A0A1G8Y8Y6-F1
#
_cell.length_a   1.000
_cell.length_b   1.000
_cell.length_c   1.000
_cell.angle_alpha   90.00
_cell.angle_beta   90.00
_cell.angle_gamma   90.00
#
_symmetry.space_group_name_H-M   'P 1'
#
loop_
_entity.id
_entity.type
_entity.pdbx_description
1 polymer ?
#
loop_
_entity_poly.entity_id
_entity_poly.type
_entity_poly.pdbx_seq_one_letter_code
_entity_poly.pdbx_strand_id
1 'polypeptide(L)' 'MLRILCVAIPVLVLLLPLFMEASVVWILNILLTLLGTIFSYINYNYRKDKIGLAVLIVNGILFLYYVYAMINFFV' A
#
# COMPACT_ATOMS: atom_id res chain seq x y z
N MET A 1 7.86 -14.18 -7.01
CA MET A 1 7.95 -13.56 -5.67
C MET A 1 7.49 -12.10 -5.66
N LEU A 2 8.14 -11.18 -6.38
CA LEU A 2 7.75 -9.74 -6.41
C LEU A 2 6.28 -9.46 -6.76
N ARG A 3 5.72 -10.13 -7.79
CA ARG A 3 4.28 -10.00 -8.14
C ARG A 3 3.33 -10.33 -6.99
N ILE A 4 3.65 -11.36 -6.21
CA ILE A 4 2.79 -11.81 -5.09
C ILE A 4 2.82 -10.75 -3.99
N LEU A 5 4.00 -10.20 -3.67
CA LEU A 5 4.13 -9.13 -2.68
C LEU A 5 3.40 -7.86 -3.12
N CYS A 6 3.48 -7.48 -4.41
CA CYS A 6 2.79 -6.29 -4.92
C CYS A 6 1.27 -6.36 -4.71
N VAL A 7 0.66 -7.55 -4.76
CA VAL A 7 -0.79 -7.77 -4.61
C VAL A 7 -1.15 -8.09 -3.15
N ALA A 8 -0.32 -8.84 -2.43
CA ALA A 8 -0.58 -9.21 -1.05
C ALA A 8 -0.55 -7.99 -0.11
N ILE A 9 0.35 -7.03 -0.37
CA ILE A 9 0.48 -5.82 0.45
C ILE A 9 -0.81 -4.98 0.49
N PRO A 10 -1.42 -4.57 -0.64
CA PRO A 10 -2.66 -3.79 -0.60
C PRO A 10 -3.81 -4.58 0.02
N VAL A 11 -3.88 -5.90 -0.17
CA VAL A 11 -4.87 -6.75 0.51
C VAL A 11 -4.67 -6.74 2.03
N LEU A 12 -3.43 -6.90 2.50
CA LEU A 12 -3.09 -6.85 3.91
C LEU A 12 -3.44 -5.50 4.53
N VAL A 13 -3.13 -4.41 3.82
CA VAL A 13 -3.43 -3.03 4.22
C VAL A 13 -4.92 -2.77 4.39
N LEU A 14 -5.76 -3.37 3.53
CA LEU A 14 -7.22 -3.26 3.63
C LEU A 14 -7.79 -4.09 4.79
N LEU A 15 -7.12 -5.17 5.17
CA LEU A 15 -7.56 -6.08 6.22
C LEU A 15 -7.10 -5.67 7.62
N LEU A 16 -5.91 -5.06 7.74
CA LEU A 16 -5.32 -4.61 9.00
C LEU A 16 -6.27 -3.78 9.91
N PRO A 17 -7.07 -2.83 9.37
CA PRO A 17 -8.03 -2.07 10.17
C PRO A 17 -9.10 -2.92 10.87
N LEU A 18 -9.34 -4.16 10.43
CA LEU A 18 -10.34 -5.05 11.03
C LEU A 18 -9.84 -5.74 12.30
N PHE A 19 -8.52 -5.76 12.54
CA PHE A 19 -7.91 -6.58 13.60
C PHE A 19 -7.13 -5.77 14.63
N MET A 20 -6.90 -4.47 14.40
CA MET A 20 -6.01 -3.65 15.22
C MET A 20 -6.60 -2.26 15.48
N GLU A 21 -6.15 -1.64 16.58
CA GLU A 21 -6.56 -0.27 16.93
C GLU A 21 -6.10 0.75 15.88
N ALA A 22 -6.96 1.74 15.63
CA ALA A 22 -6.75 2.75 14.60
C ALA A 22 -5.37 3.44 14.70
N SER A 23 -4.93 3.75 15.92
CA SER A 23 -3.66 4.43 16.23
C SER A 23 -2.42 3.70 15.70
N VAL A 24 -2.40 2.37 15.72
CA VAL A 24 -1.27 1.55 15.25
C VAL A 24 -1.42 1.23 13.77
N VAL A 25 -2.66 1.08 13.30
CA VAL A 25 -3.01 0.69 11.92
C VAL A 25 -2.52 1.71 10.90
N TRP A 26 -2.69 3.01 11.14
CA TRP A 26 -2.31 4.00 10.12
C TRP A 26 -0.79 4.06 9.91
N ILE A 27 0.03 3.91 10.96
CA ILE A 27 1.50 3.86 10.82
C ILE A 27 1.92 2.64 9.99
N LEU A 28 1.41 1.47 10.38
CA LEU A 28 1.70 0.21 9.67
C LEU A 28 1.25 0.28 8.21
N ASN A 29 0.06 0.81 7.95
CA ASN A 29 -0.47 0.93 6.60
C ASN A 29 0.30 1.92 5.74
N ILE A 30 0.82 3.01 6.29
CA ILE A 30 1.74 3.91 5.57
C ILE A 30 3.02 3.16 5.17
N LEU A 31 3.64 2.46 6.11
CA LEU A 31 4.88 1.71 5.83
C LEU A 31 4.67 0.61 4.80
N LEU A 32 3.57 -0.13 4.92
CA LEU A 32 3.21 -1.20 3.99
C LEU A 32 2.87 -0.67 2.61
N THR A 33 2.04 0.38 2.50
CA THR A 33 1.71 0.98 1.20
C THR A 33 2.92 1.62 0.54
N LEU A 34 3.85 2.21 1.29
CA LEU A 34 5.14 2.68 0.78
C LEU A 34 5.94 1.51 0.16
N LEU A 35 6.09 0.41 0.91
CA LEU A 35 6.78 -0.80 0.45
C LEU A 35 6.10 -1.39 -0.79
N GLY A 36 4.77 -1.47 -0.79
CA GLY A 36 3.94 -1.95 -1.90
C GLY A 36 4.09 -1.10 -3.15
N THR A 37 4.18 0.22 -2.99
CA THR A 37 4.43 1.17 -4.08
C THR A 37 5.81 0.96 -4.67
N ILE A 38 6.85 0.83 -3.84
CA ILE A 38 8.23 0.58 -4.28
C ILE A 38 8.32 -0.75 -5.03
N PHE A 39 7.79 -1.84 -4.48
CA PHE A 39 7.81 -3.14 -5.15
C PHE A 39 7.01 -3.15 -6.45
N SER A 40 5.86 -2.47 -6.49
CA SER A 40 5.06 -2.35 -7.70
C SER A 40 5.77 -1.53 -8.77
N TYR A 41 6.47 -0.46 -8.37
CA TYR A 41 7.27 0.37 -9.27
C TYR A 41 8.44 -0.41 -9.87
N ILE A 42 9.18 -1.12 -9.03
CA ILE A 42 10.26 -2.02 -9.45
C ILE A 42 9.71 -3.07 -10.41
N ASN A 43 8.63 -3.77 -10.04
CA ASN A 43 8.03 -4.81 -10.86
C ASN A 43 7.51 -4.27 -12.21
N TYR A 44 6.94 -3.06 -12.23
CA TYR A 44 6.53 -2.39 -13.47
C TYR A 44 7.74 -2.05 -14.36
N ASN A 45 8.83 -1.53 -13.80
CA ASN A 45 10.05 -1.25 -14.57
C ASN A 45 10.66 -2.51 -15.19
N TYR A 46 10.66 -3.63 -14.47
CA TYR A 46 11.22 -4.89 -14.99
C TYR A 46 10.35 -5.58 -16.04
N ARG A 47 9.01 -5.51 -15.92
CA ARG A 47 8.10 -6.32 -16.77
C ARG A 47 7.20 -5.51 -17.69
N LYS A 48 7.01 -4.21 -17.43
CA LYS A 48 6.09 -3.30 -18.15
C LYS A 48 4.68 -3.88 -18.34
N ASP A 49 4.23 -4.61 -17.34
CA ASP A 49 2.96 -5.32 -17.30
C ASP A 49 1.81 -4.37 -16.91
N LYS A 50 0.69 -4.44 -17.64
CA LYS A 50 -0.54 -3.68 -17.36
C LYS A 50 -1.11 -3.97 -15.96
N ILE A 51 -0.99 -5.20 -15.47
CA ILE A 51 -1.38 -5.58 -14.10
C ILE A 51 -0.44 -4.92 -13.09
N GLY A 52 0.87 -4.89 -13.38
CA GLY A 52 1.85 -4.19 -12.55
C GLY A 52 1.57 -2.69 -12.42
N LEU A 53 1.13 -2.05 -13.51
CA LEU A 53 0.68 -0.65 -13.49
C LEU A 53 -0.56 -0.46 -12.62
N ALA A 54 -1.58 -1.31 -12.77
CA ALA A 54 -2.80 -1.22 -11.98
C ALA A 54 -2.51 -1.36 -10.47
N VAL A 55 -1.65 -2.31 -10.10
CA VAL A 55 -1.26 -2.55 -8.71
C VAL A 55 -0.42 -1.38 -8.16
N LEU A 56 0.42 -0.75 -8.98
CA LEU A 56 1.15 0.47 -8.60
C LEU A 56 0.19 1.63 -8.30
N ILE A 57 -0.82 1.84 -9.16
CA ILE A 57 -1.83 2.89 -8.96
C ILE A 57 -2.60 2.64 -7.66
N VAL A 58 -3.04 1.40 -7.41
CA VAL A 58 -3.78 1.04 -6.19
C VAL A 58 -2.94 1.29 -4.94
N ASN A 59 -1.67 0.84 -4.92
CA ASN A 59 -0.77 1.10 -3.80
C ASN A 59 -0.51 2.59 -3.59
N GLY A 60 -0.37 3.36 -4.67
CA GLY A 60 -0.20 4.82 -4.61
C GLY A 60 -1.42 5.53 -4.03
N ILE A 61 -2.64 5.15 -4.44
CA ILE A 61 -3.88 5.70 -3.88
C ILE A 61 -4.00 5.36 -2.40
N LEU A 62 -3.75 4.10 -2.02
CA LEU A 62 -3.79 3.68 -0.62
C LEU A 62 -2.76 4.47 0.22
N PHE A 63 -1.55 4.67 -0.30
CA PHE A 63 -0.53 5.46 0.38
C PHE A 63 -1.01 6.88 0.65
N LEU A 64 -1.56 7.58 -0.36
CA LEU A 64 -2.11 8.93 -0.19
C LEU A 64 -3.27 8.96 0.80
N TYR A 65 -4.16 7.96 0.77
CA TYR A 65 -5.26 7.84 1.72
C TYR A 65 -4.78 7.72 3.17
N TYR A 66 -3.81 6.85 3.43
CA TYR A 66 -3.30 6.68 4.80
C TYR A 66 -2.46 7.86 5.28
N VAL A 67 -1.73 8.53 4.39
CA VAL A 67 -1.07 9.82 4.72
C VAL A 67 -2.11 10.88 5.09
N TYR A 68 -3.20 10.99 4.34
CA TYR A 68 -4.29 11.91 4.66
C TYR A 68 -4.98 11.56 6.00
N ALA A 69 -5.27 10.27 6.22
CA ALA A 69 -5.87 9.80 7.47
C ALA A 69 -4.97 10.08 8.69
N MET A 70 -3.65 9.93 8.52
CA MET A 70 -2.65 10.27 9.53
C MET A 70 -2.67 11.77 9.87
N ILE A 71 -2.67 12.64 8.86
CA ILE A 71 -2.74 14.10 9.09
C ILE A 71 -4.01 14.47 9.88
N ASN A 72 -5.18 13.92 9.51
CA ASN A 72 -6.44 14.20 10.22
C ASN A 72 -6.52 13.56 11.61
N PHE A 73 -5.69 12.57 11.93
CA PHE A 73 -5.64 12.00 13.28
C PHE A 73 -4.91 12.93 14.27
N PHE A 74 -3.98 13.75 13.79
CA PHE A 74 -3.19 14.67 14.61
C PHE A 74 -3.71 16.12 14.64
N VAL A 75 -4.69 16.45 13.79
CA VAL A 75 -5.37 17.76 13.73
C VAL A 75 -6.67 17.67 14.52
#